data_AF-A0A3N5F0N5-F1
#
_entry.id   AF-A0A3N5F0N5-F1
#
_cell.length_a   1.000
_cell.length_b   1.000
_cell.length_c   1.000
_cell.angle_alpha   90.00
_cell.angle_beta   90.00
_cell.angle_gamma   90.00
#
_symmetry.space_group_name_H-M   'P 1'
#
loop_
_entity.id
_entity.type
_entity.pdbx_description
1 polymer ?
#
loop_
_entity_poly.entity_id
_entity_poly.type
_entity_poly.pdbx_seq_one_letter_code
_entity_poly.pdbx_strand_id
1 'polypeptide(L)'
;MSLVSFTDYVPSARYDGNPWTLARIEEATSSAGPWTVADTITLDPEDGDPANPRARSFTTDAANDLSTWFRIVWVDAAANGEATDPVARNIDSFRARVMRLTAYDYEPMLTPDDIDDLVTLAQRADENGRDPDEDDWEPTYDLTAAVASGWETKAARASGDFRFEEDNQAFYREHVYQHCRKQADRWGRGMVAVPVVGYQGPV
;
A
#
# COMPACT_ATOMS: atom_id res chain seq x y z
N MET A 1 16.22 -0.01 0.51
CA MET A 1 15.93 0.33 1.92
C MET A 1 14.91 1.42 1.87
N SER A 2 13.78 1.21 2.52
CA SER A 2 12.64 2.10 2.39
C SER A 2 12.06 2.46 3.75
N LEU A 3 11.59 3.71 3.86
CA LEU A 3 10.96 4.21 5.08
C LEU A 3 9.56 3.63 5.23
N VAL A 4 9.29 3.00 6.37
CA VAL A 4 7.98 2.48 6.75
C VAL A 4 7.59 3.07 8.11
N SER A 5 6.41 3.69 8.16
CA SER A 5 5.86 4.31 9.37
C SER A 5 4.70 3.49 9.93
N PHE A 6 4.69 3.31 11.24
CA PHE A 6 3.64 2.67 12.03
C PHE A 6 3.10 3.70 13.00
N THR A 7 1.79 3.93 13.01
CA THR A 7 1.19 5.00 13.82
C THR A 7 0.17 4.42 14.80
N ASP A 8 0.25 4.86 16.06
CA ASP A 8 -0.71 4.57 17.13
C ASP A 8 -0.93 3.07 17.42
N TYR A 9 0.12 2.26 17.35
CA TYR A 9 0.05 0.86 17.74
C TYR A 9 0.07 0.71 19.26
N VAL A 10 -0.91 0.00 19.79
CA VAL A 10 -1.06 -0.27 21.23
C VAL A 10 -0.67 -1.72 21.52
N PRO A 11 0.29 -1.99 22.43
CA PRO A 11 0.55 -3.34 22.91
C PRO A 11 -0.67 -3.92 23.63
N SER A 12 -0.75 -5.24 23.74
CA SER A 12 -1.72 -5.85 24.64
C SER A 12 -1.45 -5.44 26.09
N ALA A 13 -2.53 -5.26 26.85
CA ALA A 13 -2.45 -5.00 28.28
C ALA A 13 -1.86 -6.22 29.02
N ARG A 14 -0.97 -5.95 29.97
CA ARG A 14 -0.36 -6.96 30.83
C ARG A 14 -0.75 -6.78 32.29
N TYR A 15 -1.15 -7.87 32.92
CA TYR A 15 -1.59 -7.90 34.32
C TYR A 15 -0.59 -8.57 35.26
N ASP A 16 0.57 -8.97 34.75
CA ASP A 16 1.65 -9.58 35.52
C ASP A 16 2.70 -8.57 36.01
N GLY A 17 2.48 -7.28 35.76
CA GLY A 17 3.35 -6.18 36.21
C GLY A 17 4.62 -6.00 35.40
N ASN A 18 4.84 -6.78 34.35
CA ASN A 18 6.00 -6.66 33.47
C ASN A 18 5.63 -5.83 32.23
N PRO A 19 6.23 -4.64 32.00
CA PRO A 19 5.99 -3.88 30.78
C PRO A 19 6.63 -4.56 29.56
N TRP A 20 6.13 -4.18 28.38
CA TRP A 20 6.87 -4.38 27.14
C TRP A 20 8.09 -3.45 27.12
N THR A 21 9.24 -3.97 26.71
CA THR A 21 10.51 -3.24 26.72
C THR A 21 11.05 -2.98 25.31
N LEU A 22 10.64 -3.79 24.33
CA LEU A 22 11.04 -3.65 22.93
C LEU A 22 9.82 -3.75 21.98
N ALA A 23 9.93 -3.08 20.84
CA ALA A 23 9.10 -3.32 19.66
C ALA A 23 10.00 -3.84 18.54
N ARG A 24 9.77 -5.08 18.10
CA ARG A 24 10.50 -5.67 16.98
C ARG A 24 9.65 -5.59 15.72
N ILE A 25 10.13 -4.89 14.72
CA ILE A 25 9.47 -4.82 13.42
C ILE A 25 9.93 -6.02 12.61
N GLU A 26 8.98 -6.86 12.25
CA GLU A 26 9.20 -8.01 11.38
C GLU A 26 8.54 -7.79 10.03
N GLU A 27 9.15 -8.34 8.99
CA GLU A 27 8.74 -8.20 7.60
C GLU A 27 8.63 -9.55 6.91
N ALA A 28 7.79 -9.63 5.87
CA ALA A 28 7.60 -10.81 5.05
C ALA A 28 7.11 -10.45 3.63
N THR A 29 7.28 -11.39 2.70
CA THR A 29 6.71 -11.31 1.34
C THR A 29 5.27 -11.83 1.26
N SER A 30 4.76 -12.47 2.32
CA SER A 30 3.37 -12.93 2.45
C SER A 30 2.85 -12.69 3.87
N SER A 31 1.53 -12.53 4.02
CA SER A 31 0.89 -12.37 5.34
C SER A 31 1.04 -13.59 6.25
N ALA A 32 1.42 -14.75 5.72
CA ALA A 32 1.66 -15.96 6.50
C ALA A 32 3.13 -16.10 6.96
N GLY A 33 4.00 -15.17 6.56
CA GLY A 33 5.45 -15.30 6.70
C GLY A 33 6.10 -16.06 5.51
N PRO A 34 7.32 -16.59 5.66
CA PRO A 34 8.17 -16.51 6.86
C PRO A 34 8.54 -15.07 7.22
N TRP A 35 8.70 -14.82 8.53
CA TRP A 35 8.98 -13.49 9.07
C TRP A 35 10.46 -13.31 9.36
N THR A 36 11.01 -12.17 8.97
CA THR A 36 12.38 -11.75 9.27
C THR A 36 12.38 -10.46 10.05
N VAL A 37 13.33 -10.28 10.95
CA VAL A 37 13.45 -9.04 11.73
C VAL A 37 14.02 -7.95 10.83
N ALA A 38 13.25 -6.89 10.63
CA ALA A 38 13.72 -5.69 9.95
C ALA A 38 14.42 -4.76 10.96
N ASP A 39 13.82 -4.56 12.14
CA ASP A 39 14.31 -3.59 13.12
C ASP A 39 13.93 -3.99 14.56
N THR A 40 14.64 -3.42 15.54
CA THR A 40 14.35 -3.57 16.98
C THR A 40 14.49 -2.24 17.69
N ILE A 41 13.37 -1.75 18.20
CA ILE A 41 13.24 -0.44 18.83
C ILE A 41 13.09 -0.64 20.34
N THR A 42 13.88 0.08 21.13
CA THR A 42 13.74 0.11 22.59
C THR A 42 12.60 1.05 22.98
N LEU A 43 11.69 0.58 23.85
CA LEU A 43 10.58 1.39 24.34
C LEU A 43 11.04 2.26 25.51
N ASP A 44 11.20 3.56 25.24
CA ASP A 44 11.62 4.53 26.25
C ASP A 44 10.67 5.75 26.31
N PRO A 45 10.16 6.13 27.49
CA PRO A 45 10.08 5.30 28.70
C PRO A 45 9.25 4.02 28.49
N GLU A 46 9.52 3.02 29.31
CA GLU A 46 8.63 1.87 29.50
C GLU A 46 7.28 2.35 30.10
N ASP A 47 6.23 1.56 29.91
CA ASP A 47 4.92 1.90 30.48
C ASP A 47 4.92 1.66 32.00
N GLY A 48 4.69 2.72 32.77
CA GLY A 48 4.63 2.63 34.23
C GLY A 48 3.43 1.82 34.75
N ASP A 49 2.38 1.68 33.93
CA ASP A 49 1.25 0.78 34.17
C ASP A 49 1.06 -0.14 32.96
N PRO A 50 1.63 -1.37 32.98
CA PRO A 50 1.51 -2.32 31.88
C PRO A 50 0.06 -2.76 31.57
N ALA A 51 -0.90 -2.56 32.49
CA ALA A 51 -2.30 -2.87 32.25
C ALA A 51 -3.00 -1.82 31.37
N ASN A 52 -2.39 -0.64 31.20
CA ASN A 52 -2.86 0.45 30.36
C ASN A 52 -1.70 0.98 29.49
N PRO A 53 -1.17 0.16 28.56
CA PRO A 53 -0.02 0.53 27.76
C PRO A 53 -0.37 1.71 26.84
N ARG A 54 0.60 2.60 26.58
CA ARG A 54 0.37 3.76 25.71
C ARG A 54 0.56 3.39 24.25
N ALA A 55 -0.20 4.06 23.37
CA ALA A 55 0.02 3.97 21.93
C ALA A 55 1.44 4.41 21.56
N ARG A 56 2.04 3.73 20.58
CA ARG A 56 3.39 3.98 20.10
C ARG A 56 3.39 4.13 18.59
N SER A 57 4.24 5.04 18.12
CA SER A 57 4.49 5.25 16.70
C SER A 57 5.96 5.04 16.42
N PHE A 58 6.28 4.43 15.30
CA PHE A 58 7.62 4.02 14.91
C PHE A 58 7.86 4.30 13.44
N THR A 59 9.12 4.53 13.09
CA THR A 59 9.58 4.58 11.71
C THR A 59 10.80 3.69 11.59
N THR A 60 10.90 2.92 10.50
CA THR A 60 12.10 2.15 10.19
C THR A 60 12.50 2.36 8.73
N ASP A 61 13.79 2.57 8.49
CA ASP A 61 14.42 2.61 7.17
C ASP A 61 15.11 1.27 6.82
N ALA A 62 15.16 0.34 7.78
CA ALA A 62 15.80 -0.97 7.65
C ALA A 62 14.95 -1.98 6.85
N ALA A 63 13.72 -1.62 6.48
CA ALA A 63 12.82 -2.49 5.72
C ALA A 63 13.37 -2.81 4.32
N ASN A 64 13.24 -4.07 3.93
CA ASN A 64 13.58 -4.54 2.58
C ASN A 64 12.52 -4.06 1.58
N ASP A 65 12.96 -3.59 0.42
CA ASP A 65 12.08 -3.06 -0.62
C ASP A 65 11.15 -4.13 -1.21
N LEU A 66 11.48 -5.42 -1.05
CA LEU A 66 10.66 -6.56 -1.47
C LEU A 66 9.61 -6.98 -0.43
N SER A 67 9.68 -6.46 0.79
CA SER A 67 8.74 -6.81 1.85
C SER A 67 7.40 -6.10 1.64
N THR A 68 6.35 -6.89 1.54
CA THR A 68 4.99 -6.40 1.31
C THR A 68 4.12 -6.47 2.55
N TRP A 69 4.56 -7.17 3.60
CA TRP A 69 3.87 -7.34 4.87
C TRP A 69 4.78 -7.04 6.04
N PHE A 70 4.24 -6.39 7.05
CA PHE A 70 4.90 -6.04 8.29
C PHE A 70 4.07 -6.46 9.48
N ARG A 71 4.70 -6.74 10.62
CA ARG A 71 4.04 -6.87 11.92
C ARG A 71 4.95 -6.34 13.02
N ILE A 72 4.35 -5.93 14.12
CA ILE A 72 5.10 -5.54 15.32
C ILE A 72 5.06 -6.71 16.29
N VAL A 73 6.21 -7.10 16.83
CA VAL A 73 6.31 -8.04 17.95
C VAL A 73 6.75 -7.27 19.17
N TRP A 74 5.84 -7.13 20.13
CA TRP A 74 6.11 -6.57 21.44
C TRP A 74 6.90 -7.59 22.25
N VAL A 75 8.03 -7.21 22.83
CA VAL A 75 8.90 -8.13 23.57
C VAL A 75 9.20 -7.56 24.96
N ASP A 76 9.17 -8.42 25.97
CA ASP A 76 9.46 -8.05 27.35
C ASP A 76 10.91 -8.35 27.76
N ALA A 77 11.27 -7.99 29.00
CA ALA A 77 12.61 -8.24 29.53
C ALA A 77 12.99 -9.73 29.63
N ALA A 78 12.00 -10.64 29.62
CA ALA A 78 12.20 -12.08 29.63
C ALA A 78 12.16 -12.70 28.21
N ALA A 79 12.13 -11.88 27.17
CA ALA A 79 12.01 -12.26 25.76
C ALA A 79 10.71 -12.99 25.38
N ASN A 80 9.65 -12.86 26.19
CA ASN A 80 8.31 -13.24 25.75
C ASN A 80 7.82 -12.23 24.72
N GLY A 81 7.20 -12.71 23.64
CA GLY A 81 6.79 -11.88 22.52
C GLY A 81 5.31 -12.03 22.20
N GLU A 82 4.66 -10.93 21.83
CA GLU A 82 3.32 -10.91 21.25
C GLU A 82 3.32 -10.16 19.93
N ALA A 83 2.87 -10.84 18.87
CA ALA A 83 2.80 -10.28 17.53
C ALA A 83 1.43 -9.64 17.28
N THR A 84 1.43 -8.49 16.62
CA THR A 84 0.22 -7.90 16.04
C THR A 84 -0.24 -8.69 14.81
N ASP A 85 -1.46 -8.40 14.35
CA ASP A 85 -1.88 -8.84 13.03
C ASP A 85 -0.95 -8.25 11.95
N PRO A 86 -0.63 -9.03 10.89
CA PRO A 86 0.10 -8.55 9.74
C PRO A 86 -0.60 -7.39 9.02
N VAL A 87 0.16 -6.36 8.66
CA VAL A 87 -0.31 -5.21 7.88
C VAL A 87 0.47 -5.12 6.58
N ALA A 88 -0.24 -4.97 5.47
CA ALA A 88 0.39 -4.78 4.17
C ALA A 88 0.98 -3.37 4.04
N ARG A 89 2.12 -3.24 3.37
CA ARG A 89 2.73 -1.93 3.07
C ARG A 89 1.76 -1.05 2.28
N ASN A 90 1.63 0.23 2.66
CA ASN A 90 0.61 1.10 2.07
C ASN A 90 0.77 1.29 0.55
N ILE A 91 2.01 1.41 0.05
CA ILE A 91 2.29 1.51 -1.40
C ILE A 91 1.92 0.24 -2.16
N ASP A 92 2.11 -0.95 -1.58
CA ASP A 92 1.71 -2.20 -2.20
C ASP A 92 0.19 -2.36 -2.17
N SER A 93 -0.46 -1.87 -1.12
CA SER A 93 -1.92 -1.80 -1.07
C SER A 93 -2.47 -0.90 -2.19
N PHE A 94 -1.79 0.23 -2.47
CA PHE A 94 -2.16 1.13 -3.56
C PHE A 94 -1.90 0.48 -4.93
N ARG A 95 -0.70 -0.06 -5.16
CA ARG A 95 -0.32 -0.77 -6.39
C ARG A 95 -1.29 -1.91 -6.70
N ALA A 96 -1.58 -2.76 -5.71
CA ALA A 96 -2.50 -3.88 -5.84
C ALA A 96 -3.94 -3.42 -6.13
N ARG A 97 -4.37 -2.28 -5.56
CA ARG A 97 -5.66 -1.67 -5.89
C ARG A 97 -5.71 -1.17 -7.32
N VAL A 98 -4.67 -0.48 -7.81
CA VAL A 98 -4.57 -0.06 -9.20
C VAL A 98 -4.65 -1.26 -10.12
N MET A 99 -3.83 -2.29 -9.91
CA MET A 99 -3.81 -3.53 -10.70
C MET A 99 -5.19 -4.19 -10.80
N ARG A 100 -5.89 -4.32 -9.66
CA ARG A 100 -7.22 -4.92 -9.60
C ARG A 100 -8.28 -4.06 -10.33
N LEU A 101 -8.24 -2.74 -10.15
CA LEU A 101 -9.26 -1.83 -10.70
C LEU A 101 -9.07 -1.52 -12.19
N THR A 102 -7.87 -1.72 -12.73
CA THR A 102 -7.56 -1.60 -14.17
C THR A 102 -7.61 -2.95 -14.91
N ALA A 103 -7.87 -4.05 -14.20
CA ALA A 103 -7.78 -5.42 -14.72
C ALA A 103 -6.47 -5.61 -15.51
N TYR A 104 -5.34 -5.33 -14.84
CA TYR A 104 -4.03 -5.18 -15.49
C TYR A 104 -3.60 -6.41 -16.31
N ASP A 105 -4.03 -7.59 -15.89
CA ASP A 105 -3.73 -8.90 -16.47
C ASP A 105 -4.70 -9.31 -17.59
N TYR A 106 -5.65 -8.45 -17.97
CA TYR A 106 -6.60 -8.69 -19.05
C TYR A 106 -6.36 -7.75 -20.24
N GLU A 107 -6.55 -8.24 -21.46
CA GLU A 107 -6.33 -7.48 -22.68
C GLU A 107 -7.20 -6.21 -22.75
N PRO A 108 -6.62 -5.03 -23.10
CA PRO A 108 -5.19 -4.76 -23.31
C PRO A 108 -4.41 -4.83 -21.99
N MET A 109 -3.39 -5.68 -21.90
CA MET A 109 -2.64 -5.88 -20.66
C MET A 109 -1.79 -4.66 -20.33
N LEU A 110 -1.61 -4.40 -19.04
CA LEU A 110 -0.64 -3.44 -18.50
C LEU A 110 0.58 -4.21 -17.99
N THR A 111 1.78 -3.69 -18.24
CA THR A 111 3.04 -4.23 -17.72
C THR A 111 3.25 -3.77 -16.28
N PRO A 112 4.14 -4.43 -15.51
CA PRO A 112 4.54 -3.95 -14.20
C PRO A 112 5.05 -2.50 -14.22
N ASP A 113 5.79 -2.11 -15.28
CA ASP A 113 6.30 -0.76 -15.49
C ASP A 113 5.17 0.26 -15.67
N ASP A 114 4.12 -0.09 -16.43
CA ASP A 114 2.95 0.79 -16.56
C ASP A 114 2.32 1.05 -15.19
N ILE A 115 2.28 0.04 -14.32
CA ILE A 115 1.73 0.21 -12.98
C ILE A 115 2.62 1.15 -12.15
N ASP A 116 3.94 1.02 -12.24
CA ASP A 116 4.87 1.90 -11.51
C ASP A 116 4.77 3.36 -12.00
N ASP A 117 4.60 3.56 -13.31
CA ASP A 117 4.32 4.88 -13.89
C ASP A 117 2.99 5.46 -13.38
N LEU A 118 1.94 4.64 -13.27
CA LEU A 118 0.65 5.06 -12.75
C LEU A 118 0.70 5.42 -11.26
N VAL A 119 1.48 4.68 -10.45
CA VAL A 119 1.68 5.01 -9.02
C VAL A 119 2.42 6.34 -8.89
N THR A 120 3.44 6.56 -9.72
CA THR A 120 4.20 7.82 -9.74
C THR A 120 3.30 9.00 -10.15
N LEU A 121 2.50 8.85 -11.20
CA LEU A 121 1.56 9.88 -11.66
C LEU A 121 0.47 10.20 -10.60
N ALA A 122 0.16 9.23 -9.74
CA ALA A 122 -0.87 9.35 -8.73
C ALA A 122 -0.42 10.09 -7.46
N GLN A 123 0.88 10.36 -7.29
CA GLN A 123 1.37 11.08 -6.13
C GLN A 123 0.73 12.49 -6.05
N ARG A 124 0.33 12.89 -4.84
CA ARG A 124 -0.27 14.20 -4.55
C ARG A 124 0.40 14.81 -3.34
N ALA A 125 0.26 16.13 -3.21
CA ALA A 125 0.65 16.80 -1.99
C ALA A 125 -0.08 16.19 -0.78
N ASP A 126 0.63 16.09 0.35
CA ASP A 126 0.08 15.54 1.58
C ASP A 126 -0.86 16.54 2.30
N GLU A 127 -1.37 16.17 3.48
CA GLU A 127 -2.25 17.04 4.28
C GLU A 127 -1.56 18.33 4.76
N ASN A 128 -0.23 18.33 4.82
CA ASN A 128 0.58 19.49 5.17
C ASN A 128 0.93 20.35 3.94
N GLY A 129 0.50 19.94 2.75
CA GLY A 129 0.78 20.62 1.49
C GLY A 129 2.19 20.39 0.95
N ARG A 130 2.87 19.33 1.42
CA ARG A 130 4.21 18.95 0.94
C ARG A 130 4.12 18.17 -0.35
N ASP A 131 5.02 18.44 -1.30
CA ASP A 131 5.07 17.74 -2.59
C ASP A 131 5.89 16.44 -2.52
N PRO A 132 5.70 15.48 -3.46
CA PRO A 132 6.36 14.16 -3.40
C PRO A 132 7.89 14.14 -3.49
N ASP A 133 8.51 15.25 -3.87
CA ASP A 133 9.96 15.45 -3.91
C ASP A 133 10.53 16.06 -2.62
N GLU A 134 9.69 16.35 -1.63
CA GLU A 134 10.11 16.85 -0.31
C GLU A 134 10.39 15.71 0.68
N ASP A 135 11.44 15.86 1.50
CA ASP A 135 11.94 14.81 2.41
C ASP A 135 10.90 14.33 3.45
N ASP A 136 10.00 15.22 3.88
CA ASP A 136 8.97 14.95 4.89
C ASP A 136 7.59 14.69 4.27
N TRP A 137 7.54 14.38 2.97
CA TRP A 137 6.28 14.06 2.30
C TRP A 137 5.69 12.76 2.82
N GLU A 138 4.46 12.83 3.32
CA GLU A 138 3.71 11.63 3.68
C GLU A 138 3.07 11.02 2.43
N PRO A 139 3.36 9.73 2.08
CA PRO A 139 2.89 9.12 0.84
C PRO A 139 1.37 9.21 0.65
N THR A 140 0.96 10.14 -0.21
CA THR A 140 -0.44 10.45 -0.51
C THR A 140 -0.70 10.22 -1.99
N TYR A 141 -1.66 9.36 -2.30
CA TYR A 141 -1.92 8.94 -3.67
C TYR A 141 -3.39 9.11 -4.06
N ASP A 142 -3.62 9.59 -5.28
CA ASP A 142 -4.94 9.65 -5.90
C ASP A 142 -5.24 8.37 -6.69
N LEU A 143 -5.93 7.43 -6.03
CA LEU A 143 -6.30 6.16 -6.64
C LEU A 143 -7.20 6.35 -7.87
N THR A 144 -8.09 7.34 -7.84
CA THR A 144 -9.04 7.54 -8.93
C THR A 144 -8.34 8.03 -10.19
N ALA A 145 -7.39 8.96 -10.04
CA ALA A 145 -6.55 9.40 -11.14
C ALA A 145 -5.69 8.26 -11.69
N ALA A 146 -5.03 7.47 -10.82
CA ALA A 146 -4.22 6.33 -11.24
C ALA A 146 -5.01 5.33 -12.10
N VAL A 147 -6.21 4.96 -11.62
CA VAL A 147 -7.06 3.99 -12.32
C VAL A 147 -7.60 4.57 -13.62
N ALA A 148 -8.00 5.86 -13.63
CA ALA A 148 -8.43 6.53 -14.85
C ALA A 148 -7.33 6.51 -15.92
N SER A 149 -6.12 6.94 -15.56
CA SER A 149 -4.96 6.92 -16.45
C SER A 149 -4.61 5.51 -16.92
N GLY A 150 -4.72 4.49 -16.06
CA GLY A 150 -4.50 3.10 -16.47
C GLY A 150 -5.48 2.63 -17.55
N TRP A 151 -6.76 3.00 -17.45
CA TRP A 151 -7.75 2.73 -18.50
C TRP A 151 -7.49 3.52 -19.78
N GLU A 152 -6.93 4.73 -19.70
CA GLU A 152 -6.51 5.51 -20.88
C GLU A 152 -5.33 4.85 -21.59
N THR A 153 -4.33 4.38 -20.86
CA THR A 153 -3.20 3.61 -21.42
C THR A 153 -3.70 2.36 -22.15
N LYS A 154 -4.64 1.63 -21.55
CA LYS A 154 -5.28 0.47 -22.20
C LYS A 154 -6.03 0.88 -23.48
N ALA A 155 -6.76 1.99 -23.46
CA ALA A 155 -7.43 2.50 -24.65
C ALA A 155 -6.41 2.87 -25.76
N ALA A 156 -5.30 3.52 -25.40
CA ALA A 156 -4.24 3.85 -26.36
C ALA A 156 -3.67 2.59 -27.02
N ARG A 157 -3.40 1.53 -26.25
CA ARG A 157 -2.95 0.24 -26.78
C ARG A 157 -3.96 -0.40 -27.73
N ALA A 158 -5.25 -0.43 -27.34
CA ALA A 158 -6.31 -0.94 -28.21
C ALA A 158 -6.41 -0.17 -29.55
N SER A 159 -6.05 1.11 -29.57
CA SER A 159 -6.09 1.94 -30.78
C SER A 159 -4.93 1.68 -31.76
N GLY A 160 -3.75 1.31 -31.26
CA GLY A 160 -2.57 1.01 -32.09
C GLY A 160 -2.62 -0.36 -32.76
N ASP A 161 -3.63 -1.16 -32.42
CA ASP A 161 -3.70 -2.56 -32.75
C ASP A 161 -4.49 -2.76 -34.07
N PHE A 162 -3.81 -3.09 -35.16
CA PHE A 162 -4.41 -3.12 -36.51
C PHE A 162 -5.50 -4.18 -36.70
N ARG A 163 -6.56 -3.82 -37.45
CA ARG A 163 -7.65 -4.73 -37.85
C ARG A 163 -7.12 -5.79 -38.82
N PHE A 164 -7.16 -7.06 -38.42
CA PHE A 164 -6.96 -8.19 -39.30
C PHE A 164 -8.31 -8.89 -39.53
N GLU A 165 -8.67 -9.07 -40.79
CA GLU A 165 -9.89 -9.77 -41.19
C GLU A 165 -9.51 -11.07 -41.89
N GLU A 166 -9.92 -12.19 -41.30
CA GLU A 166 -9.80 -13.51 -41.92
C GLU A 166 -11.11 -14.27 -41.68
N ASP A 167 -11.61 -14.95 -42.71
CA ASP A 167 -12.80 -15.82 -42.66
C ASP A 167 -14.07 -15.20 -42.03
N ASN A 168 -14.44 -13.98 -42.43
CA ASN A 168 -15.72 -13.33 -42.06
C ASN A 168 -15.90 -13.09 -40.54
N GLN A 169 -14.84 -13.18 -39.75
CA GLN A 169 -14.86 -12.81 -38.33
C GLN A 169 -14.08 -11.51 -38.14
N ALA A 170 -14.80 -10.40 -37.97
CA ALA A 170 -14.22 -9.13 -37.57
C ALA A 170 -14.27 -9.01 -36.04
N PHE A 171 -13.11 -8.96 -35.39
CA PHE A 171 -13.05 -8.76 -33.94
C PHE A 171 -13.27 -7.29 -33.57
N TYR A 172 -14.13 -7.07 -32.57
CA TYR A 172 -14.64 -5.78 -32.11
C TYR A 172 -13.62 -4.95 -31.29
N ARG A 173 -12.43 -4.65 -31.84
CA ARG A 173 -11.43 -3.81 -31.15
C ARG A 173 -11.94 -2.40 -30.84
N GLU A 174 -12.84 -1.88 -31.68
CA GLU A 174 -13.57 -0.64 -31.40
C GLU A 174 -14.37 -0.75 -30.09
N HIS A 175 -15.01 -1.89 -29.81
CA HIS A 175 -15.74 -2.07 -28.55
C HIS A 175 -14.78 -2.11 -27.34
N VAL A 176 -13.59 -2.70 -27.50
CA VAL A 176 -12.55 -2.71 -26.45
C VAL A 176 -12.06 -1.29 -26.17
N TYR A 177 -11.73 -0.52 -27.21
CA TYR A 177 -11.37 0.89 -27.11
C TYR A 177 -12.46 1.70 -26.41
N GLN A 178 -13.71 1.59 -26.88
CA GLN A 178 -14.86 2.28 -26.31
C GLN A 178 -15.12 1.87 -24.86
N HIS A 179 -14.92 0.59 -24.51
CA HIS A 179 -15.01 0.11 -23.14
C HIS A 179 -13.95 0.79 -22.26
N CYS A 180 -12.69 0.77 -22.67
CA CYS A 180 -11.59 1.38 -21.92
C CYS A 180 -11.82 2.89 -21.72
N ARG A 181 -12.23 3.61 -22.76
CA ARG A 181 -12.56 5.05 -22.66
C ARG A 181 -13.71 5.32 -21.70
N LYS A 182 -14.76 4.50 -21.70
CA LYS A 182 -15.87 4.61 -20.74
C LYS A 182 -15.43 4.36 -19.30
N GLN A 183 -14.53 3.41 -19.07
CA GLN A 183 -13.98 3.18 -17.73
C GLN A 183 -13.12 4.35 -17.28
N ALA A 184 -12.21 4.84 -18.13
CA ALA A 184 -11.39 6.02 -17.85
C ALA A 184 -12.25 7.23 -17.46
N ASP A 185 -13.28 7.54 -18.26
CA ASP A 185 -14.21 8.63 -18.01
C ASP A 185 -15.00 8.44 -16.70
N ARG A 186 -15.44 7.20 -16.41
CA ARG A 186 -16.14 6.87 -15.16
C ARG A 186 -15.27 7.14 -13.93
N TRP A 187 -14.00 6.75 -13.96
CA TRP A 187 -13.07 6.98 -12.85
C TRP A 187 -12.64 8.45 -12.75
N GLY A 188 -12.42 9.12 -13.89
CA GLY A 188 -12.01 10.52 -13.95
C GLY A 188 -13.09 11.54 -13.54
N ARG A 189 -14.38 11.19 -13.65
CA ARG A 189 -15.49 12.04 -13.19
C ARG A 189 -15.71 12.07 -11.68
N GLY A 190 -14.84 11.41 -10.91
CA GLY A 190 -14.93 11.40 -9.46
C GLY A 190 -16.07 10.50 -8.97
N MET A 191 -15.85 9.19 -9.01
CA MET A 191 -16.33 8.39 -7.88
C MET A 191 -15.58 8.93 -6.66
N VAL A 192 -16.24 9.79 -5.87
CA VAL A 192 -15.72 10.52 -4.70
C VAL A 192 -14.42 9.90 -4.21
N ALA A 193 -13.29 10.57 -4.49
CA ALA A 193 -11.99 10.16 -4.02
C ALA A 193 -12.07 10.15 -2.49
N VAL A 194 -12.24 8.97 -1.90
CA VAL A 194 -11.97 8.78 -0.49
C VAL A 194 -10.45 8.70 -0.44
N PRO A 195 -9.75 9.74 0.09
CA PRO A 195 -8.33 9.64 0.30
C PRO A 195 -8.09 8.36 1.10
N VAL A 196 -7.17 7.53 0.63
CA VAL A 196 -6.70 6.39 1.42
C VAL A 196 -5.75 6.99 2.44
N VAL A 197 -6.32 7.63 3.46
CA VAL A 197 -5.58 7.97 4.67
C VAL A 197 -5.05 6.64 5.21
N GLY A 198 -3.75 6.60 5.51
CA GLY A 198 -3.10 5.41 6.07
C GLY A 198 -3.96 4.87 7.21
N TYR A 199 -4.26 3.57 7.18
CA TYR A 199 -5.12 2.94 8.17
C TYR A 199 -4.54 3.19 9.57
N GLN A 200 -5.18 4.06 10.35
CA GLN A 200 -4.99 4.17 11.79
C GLN A 200 -5.62 2.90 12.40
N GLY A 201 -4.84 2.13 13.15
CA GLY A 201 -5.33 0.95 13.86
C GLY A 201 -6.46 1.30 14.84
N PRO A 202 -7.24 0.30 15.31
CA PRO A 202 -8.33 0.54 16.23
C PRO A 202 -7.83 1.10 17.58
N VAL A 203 -8.56 2.12 18.06
CA VAL A 203 -8.44 2.77 19.38
C VAL A 203 -8.77 1.83 20.53
#